data_AF-A0A2Z6RAL2-F1
#
_entry.id   AF-A0A2Z6RAL2-F1
#
_cell.length_a   1.000
_cell.length_b   1.000
_cell.length_c   1.000
_cell.angle_alpha   90.00
_cell.angle_beta   90.00
_cell.angle_gamma   90.00
#
_symmetry.space_group_name_H-M   'P 1'
#
loop_
_entity.id
_entity.type
_entity.pdbx_description
1 polymer ?
#
loop_
_entity_poly.entity_id
_entity_poly.type
_entity_poly.pdbx_seq_one_letter_code
_entity_poly.pdbx_strand_id
1 'polypeptide(L)'
;MDIPKYDATVHPKEWMDRVHAICLVNNNNIKDKDVLKLCKLHIVPWITIPIESINSLNELIKALMLHSSFKLYKDSIKDELNRMKFEEGGNIIQFLGTFRLHCNNAEITDPQEIKNLLLKTYSSNEFFKNEFLKRVSPVTSIDEIFKIYNNIVSDWSKIIKYSPDCLIAIKHVQTGRYLSSCETKFFSILINDVLKLCKLHIVPWITIPIESINSLNELIKALMLHSSFKLYKDSIKDELNRMKFEEGGNIIQFLGTFRLHCNNAEITDPQEIKNLLLKTYSSNEFFKNEFLKRVSPVTSIDEIFKIYNNIVSDWSKIIKYSPDCLIAIKHVQTGRYLSSCETKYERGSQRQVVYAGEQMQHENSWWYPTCIRHTHKEPYQNNKVMSPVTFYTEVHCFPYIYANLSFVKTDQTKEDNETPYVKDQDKVYLKTDADYILRSQDVTFKIKRKQNKTMPDSTFEVREVVGHKEKAGGDDEWIIEKK
;
A
#
# COMPACT_ATOMS: atom_id res chain seq x y z
N MET A 1 16.56 33.69 1.78
CA MET A 1 15.20 33.34 1.34
C MET A 1 15.20 31.84 1.16
N ASP A 2 14.47 31.10 2.01
CA ASP A 2 14.38 29.65 1.88
C ASP A 2 13.28 29.32 0.87
N ILE A 3 13.69 29.07 -0.38
CA ILE A 3 12.78 28.80 -1.48
C ILE A 3 12.62 27.29 -1.59
N PRO A 4 11.39 26.76 -1.47
CA PRO A 4 11.16 25.32 -1.51
C PRO A 4 11.65 24.76 -2.84
N LYS A 5 12.37 23.64 -2.77
CA LYS A 5 12.74 22.90 -3.98
C LYS A 5 11.50 22.19 -4.55
N TYR A 6 11.42 22.08 -5.87
CA TYR A 6 10.45 21.21 -6.51
C TYR A 6 11.00 19.80 -6.60
N ASP A 7 10.41 18.86 -5.88
CA ASP A 7 10.79 17.45 -5.80
C ASP A 7 9.64 16.49 -6.15
N ALA A 8 8.61 17.01 -6.83
CA ALA A 8 7.39 16.29 -7.20
C ALA A 8 6.58 15.71 -6.02
N THR A 9 6.78 16.18 -4.79
CA THR A 9 5.90 15.85 -3.64
C THR A 9 4.67 16.75 -3.53
N VAL A 10 4.57 17.75 -4.42
CA VAL A 10 3.52 18.77 -4.43
C VAL A 10 3.13 19.08 -5.87
N HIS A 11 1.88 19.50 -6.08
CA HIS A 11 1.39 19.89 -7.39
C HIS A 11 2.25 21.06 -7.96
N PRO A 12 2.72 21.01 -9.23
CA PRO A 12 3.61 22.03 -9.80
C PRO A 12 3.11 23.47 -9.64
N LYS A 13 1.81 23.68 -9.87
CA LYS A 13 1.17 24.99 -9.69
C LYS A 13 1.23 25.45 -8.22
N GLU A 14 0.91 24.58 -7.28
CA GLU A 14 0.92 24.92 -5.85
C GLU A 14 2.33 25.25 -5.37
N TRP A 15 3.33 24.47 -5.78
CA TRP A 15 4.73 24.79 -5.50
C TRP A 15 5.13 26.16 -6.06
N MET A 16 4.78 26.42 -7.32
CA MET A 16 5.14 27.68 -7.97
C MET A 16 4.44 28.88 -7.32
N ASP A 17 3.16 28.73 -6.92
CA ASP A 17 2.43 29.75 -6.18
C ASP A 17 3.11 30.05 -4.82
N ARG A 18 3.63 29.02 -4.13
CA ARG A 18 4.42 29.20 -2.89
C ARG A 18 5.72 29.95 -3.15
N VAL A 19 6.46 29.59 -4.20
CA VAL A 19 7.69 30.30 -4.60
C VAL A 19 7.38 31.76 -4.92
N HIS A 20 6.32 32.00 -5.70
CA HIS A 20 5.88 33.34 -6.08
C HIS A 20 5.46 34.19 -4.87
N ALA A 21 4.72 33.61 -3.92
CA ALA A 21 4.35 34.28 -2.68
C ALA A 21 5.58 34.68 -1.84
N ILE A 22 6.56 33.78 -1.71
CA ILE A 22 7.83 34.06 -1.02
C ILE A 22 8.58 35.20 -1.72
N CYS A 23 8.63 35.18 -3.05
CA CYS A 23 9.24 36.23 -3.86
C CYS A 23 8.59 37.60 -3.62
N LEU A 24 7.26 37.67 -3.63
CA LEU A 24 6.50 38.91 -3.39
C LEU A 24 6.75 39.49 -2.00
N VAL A 25 6.73 38.65 -0.95
CA VAL A 25 6.95 39.09 0.44
C VAL A 25 8.31 39.76 0.63
N ASN A 26 9.32 39.34 -0.12
CA ASN A 26 10.68 39.83 0.02
C ASN A 26 11.06 40.90 -1.01
N ASN A 27 10.30 41.05 -2.11
CA ASN A 27 10.52 42.10 -3.12
C ASN A 27 9.23 42.39 -3.91
N ASN A 28 8.60 43.53 -3.61
CA ASN A 28 7.36 43.96 -4.26
C ASN A 28 7.48 44.27 -5.77
N ASN A 29 8.70 44.37 -6.31
CA ASN A 29 8.97 44.66 -7.74
C ASN A 29 9.50 43.45 -8.52
N ILE A 30 9.34 42.23 -8.00
CA ILE A 30 9.81 41.01 -8.66
C ILE A 30 9.01 40.74 -9.95
N LYS A 31 9.70 40.43 -11.04
CA LYS A 31 9.06 40.11 -12.34
C LYS A 31 8.94 38.60 -12.51
N ASP A 32 7.95 38.14 -13.26
CA ASP A 32 7.77 36.72 -13.61
C ASP A 32 9.03 36.07 -14.18
N LYS A 33 9.84 36.84 -14.93
CA LYS A 33 11.12 36.36 -15.48
C LYS A 33 12.15 36.03 -14.40
N ASP A 34 12.14 36.77 -13.29
CA ASP A 34 13.04 36.53 -12.17
C ASP A 34 12.56 35.33 -11.34
N VAL A 35 11.24 35.21 -11.13
CA VAL A 35 10.63 34.02 -10.50
C VAL A 35 10.90 32.77 -11.35
N LEU A 36 10.80 32.87 -12.68
CA LEU A 36 11.09 31.76 -13.58
C LEU A 36 12.54 31.28 -13.45
N LYS A 37 13.52 32.20 -13.45
CA LYS A 37 14.94 31.84 -13.23
C LYS A 37 15.13 31.12 -11.91
N LEU A 38 14.48 31.62 -10.86
CA LEU A 38 14.53 31.03 -9.53
C LEU A 38 13.92 29.62 -9.51
N CYS A 39 12.73 29.44 -10.07
CA CYS A 39 12.09 28.14 -10.19
C CYS A 39 12.97 27.14 -10.93
N LYS A 40 13.61 27.54 -12.05
CA LYS A 40 14.55 26.67 -12.78
C LYS A 40 15.72 26.18 -11.92
N LEU A 41 16.25 27.03 -11.04
CA LEU A 41 17.35 26.68 -10.12
C LEU A 41 16.91 25.80 -8.94
N HIS A 42 15.63 25.82 -8.59
CA HIS A 42 15.07 25.11 -7.43
C HIS A 42 14.37 23.79 -7.81
N ILE A 43 14.44 23.37 -9.07
CA ILE A 43 14.03 22.01 -9.46
C ILE A 43 15.15 21.04 -9.10
N VAL A 44 14.79 19.93 -8.47
CA VAL A 44 15.79 18.90 -8.11
C VAL A 44 16.40 18.25 -9.36
N PRO A 45 17.69 17.88 -9.32
CA PRO A 45 18.42 17.43 -10.53
C PRO A 45 17.86 16.20 -11.24
N TRP A 46 17.08 15.36 -10.55
CA TRP A 46 16.50 14.15 -11.12
C TRP A 46 15.22 14.39 -11.94
N ILE A 47 14.66 15.60 -11.91
CA ILE A 47 13.54 16.01 -12.77
C ILE A 47 14.12 16.60 -14.06
N THR A 48 14.29 15.73 -15.06
CA THR A 48 14.90 16.09 -16.34
C THR A 48 13.86 16.65 -17.29
N ILE A 49 13.78 17.97 -17.39
CA ILE A 49 12.94 18.70 -18.35
C ILE A 49 13.83 19.60 -19.22
N PRO A 50 13.40 20.03 -20.42
CA PRO A 50 14.22 20.89 -21.29
C PRO A 50 14.25 22.34 -20.77
N ILE A 51 14.90 22.56 -19.61
CA ILE A 51 14.92 23.80 -18.83
C ILE A 51 15.33 25.02 -19.67
N GLU A 52 16.29 24.85 -20.58
CA GLU A 52 16.79 25.94 -21.43
C GLU A 52 15.74 26.48 -22.40
N SER A 53 14.82 25.61 -22.86
CA SER A 53 13.77 25.97 -23.84
C SER A 53 12.54 26.67 -23.23
N ILE A 54 12.41 26.67 -21.90
CA ILE A 54 11.23 27.16 -21.17
C ILE A 54 11.34 28.68 -20.96
N ASN A 55 10.38 29.46 -21.46
CA ASN A 55 10.41 30.93 -21.43
C ASN A 55 9.32 31.57 -20.56
N SER A 56 8.37 30.78 -20.04
CA SER A 56 7.32 31.26 -19.13
C SER A 56 7.06 30.32 -17.96
N LEU A 57 6.47 30.84 -16.88
CA LEU A 57 6.03 30.06 -15.72
C LEU A 57 4.98 28.99 -16.11
N ASN A 58 4.08 29.31 -17.04
CA ASN A 58 3.08 28.36 -17.54
C ASN A 58 3.71 27.22 -18.36
N GLU A 59 4.72 27.51 -19.18
CA GLU A 59 5.48 26.46 -19.88
C GLU A 59 6.21 25.56 -18.88
N LEU A 60 6.74 26.13 -17.79
CA LEU A 60 7.37 25.35 -16.74
C LEU A 60 6.39 24.40 -16.05
N ILE A 61 5.21 24.88 -15.64
CA ILE A 61 4.15 24.01 -15.08
C ILE A 61 3.83 22.87 -16.04
N LYS A 62 3.59 23.18 -17.32
CA LYS A 62 3.25 22.15 -18.32
C LYS A 62 4.37 21.12 -18.46
N ALA A 63 5.63 21.55 -18.49
CA ALA A 63 6.77 20.66 -18.57
C ALA A 63 6.88 19.75 -17.32
N LEU A 64 6.66 20.31 -16.12
CA LEU A 64 6.65 19.55 -14.88
C LEU A 64 5.47 18.56 -14.80
N MET A 65 4.29 18.94 -15.29
CA MET A 65 3.12 18.05 -15.35
C MET A 65 3.27 16.93 -16.39
N LEU A 66 4.02 17.16 -17.47
CA LEU A 66 4.33 16.13 -18.47
C LEU A 66 5.41 15.15 -18.01
N HIS A 67 6.23 15.53 -17.03
CA HIS A 67 7.28 14.67 -16.49
C HIS A 67 6.67 13.48 -15.72
N SER A 68 7.32 12.31 -15.80
CA SER A 68 6.83 11.06 -15.21
C SER A 68 6.61 11.13 -13.69
N SER A 69 7.37 11.99 -13.00
CA SER A 69 7.22 12.22 -11.56
C SER A 69 5.86 12.79 -11.17
N PHE A 70 5.24 13.61 -12.03
CA PHE A 70 3.91 14.14 -11.74
C PHE A 70 2.84 13.05 -11.82
N LYS A 71 3.01 12.06 -12.71
CA LYS A 71 2.13 10.88 -12.73
C LYS A 71 2.24 10.08 -11.44
N LEU A 72 3.47 9.85 -10.94
CA LEU A 72 3.69 9.16 -9.65
C LEU A 72 3.04 9.91 -8.48
N TYR A 73 3.16 11.23 -8.48
CA TYR A 73 2.47 12.09 -7.51
C TYR A 73 0.95 11.87 -7.57
N LYS A 74 0.34 11.94 -8.76
CA LYS A 74 -1.11 11.71 -8.92
C LYS A 74 -1.55 10.34 -8.44
N ASP A 75 -0.81 9.29 -8.78
CA ASP A 75 -1.13 7.92 -8.37
C ASP A 75 -1.04 7.77 -6.84
N SER A 76 -0.05 8.39 -6.19
CA SER A 76 0.05 8.44 -4.73
C SER A 76 -1.16 9.12 -4.08
N ILE A 77 -1.61 10.26 -4.62
CA ILE A 77 -2.78 10.98 -4.10
C ILE A 77 -4.07 10.16 -4.32
N LYS A 78 -4.20 9.42 -5.43
CA LYS A 78 -5.32 8.49 -5.66
C LYS A 78 -5.35 7.36 -4.64
N ASP A 79 -4.19 6.83 -4.29
CA ASP A 79 -4.04 5.82 -3.25
C ASP A 79 -4.44 6.38 -1.87
N GLU A 80 -4.08 7.62 -1.56
CA GLU A 80 -4.53 8.33 -0.36
C GLU A 80 -6.06 8.50 -0.33
N LEU A 81 -6.65 8.98 -1.43
CA LEU A 81 -8.11 9.13 -1.57
C LEU A 81 -8.86 7.82 -1.34
N ASN A 82 -8.34 6.69 -1.84
CA ASN A 82 -8.94 5.37 -1.62
C ASN A 82 -8.85 4.89 -0.16
N ARG A 83 -7.88 5.39 0.62
CA ARG A 83 -7.73 5.07 2.04
C ARG A 83 -8.47 6.04 2.97
N MET A 84 -8.88 7.21 2.48
CA MET A 84 -9.59 8.20 3.29
C MET A 84 -10.88 7.61 3.86
N LYS A 85 -11.05 7.77 5.17
CA LYS A 85 -12.28 7.44 5.89
C LYS A 85 -12.74 8.67 6.67
N PHE A 86 -14.05 8.91 6.69
CA PHE A 86 -14.64 9.89 7.57
C PHE A 86 -14.90 9.24 8.92
N GLU A 87 -14.29 9.79 9.97
CA GLU A 87 -14.50 9.35 11.34
C GLU A 87 -15.70 10.07 11.96
N GLU A 88 -16.54 9.31 12.64
CA GLU A 88 -17.71 9.83 13.31
C GLU A 88 -17.32 10.81 14.44
N GLY A 89 -17.90 12.01 14.42
CA GLY A 89 -17.49 13.10 15.32
C GLY A 89 -16.30 13.94 14.82
N GLY A 90 -15.70 13.58 13.68
CA GLY A 90 -14.63 14.34 13.05
C GLY A 90 -15.08 15.68 12.44
N ASN A 91 -14.12 16.57 12.18
CA ASN A 91 -14.38 17.85 11.54
C ASN A 91 -14.70 17.66 10.05
N ILE A 92 -15.99 17.68 9.71
CA ILE A 92 -16.48 17.46 8.34
C ILE A 92 -15.93 18.48 7.33
N ILE A 93 -15.77 19.74 7.74
CA ILE A 93 -15.26 20.79 6.84
C ILE A 93 -13.79 20.54 6.53
N GLN A 94 -12.99 20.18 7.52
CA GLN A 94 -11.59 19.80 7.32
C GLN A 94 -11.48 18.55 6.45
N PHE A 95 -12.29 17.53 6.72
CA PHE A 95 -12.32 16.30 5.92
C PHE A 95 -12.63 16.58 4.45
N LEU A 96 -13.74 17.28 4.18
CA LEU A 96 -14.15 17.63 2.82
C LEU A 96 -13.16 18.57 2.13
N GLY A 97 -12.55 19.49 2.88
CA GLY A 97 -11.49 20.36 2.38
C GLY A 97 -10.26 19.57 1.92
N THR A 98 -9.76 18.66 2.75
CA THR A 98 -8.62 17.79 2.41
C THR A 98 -8.96 16.86 1.25
N PHE A 99 -10.15 16.24 1.28
CA PHE A 99 -10.61 15.36 0.20
C PHE A 99 -10.66 16.12 -1.13
N ARG A 100 -11.22 17.33 -1.14
CA ARG A 100 -11.29 18.17 -2.34
C ARG A 100 -9.89 18.57 -2.84
N LEU A 101 -8.99 18.91 -1.93
CA LEU A 101 -7.59 19.21 -2.27
C LEU A 101 -6.91 18.02 -2.95
N HIS A 102 -7.10 16.81 -2.41
CA HIS A 102 -6.57 15.59 -3.03
C HIS A 102 -7.18 15.31 -4.41
N CYS A 103 -8.50 15.49 -4.59
CA CYS A 103 -9.12 15.36 -5.92
C CYS A 103 -8.49 16.34 -6.93
N ASN A 104 -8.30 17.61 -6.54
CA ASN A 104 -7.67 18.62 -7.39
C ASN A 104 -6.22 18.23 -7.75
N ASN A 105 -5.45 17.79 -6.75
CA ASN A 105 -4.05 17.40 -6.93
C ASN A 105 -3.88 16.15 -7.80
N ALA A 106 -4.85 15.23 -7.77
CA ALA A 106 -4.90 14.04 -8.63
C ALA A 106 -5.57 14.29 -9.99
N GLU A 107 -6.00 15.52 -10.28
CA GLU A 107 -6.79 15.90 -11.47
C GLU A 107 -8.09 15.11 -11.66
N ILE A 108 -8.72 14.68 -10.55
CA ILE A 108 -10.01 13.98 -10.57
C ILE A 108 -11.10 15.03 -10.71
N THR A 109 -11.64 15.13 -11.92
CA THR A 109 -12.68 16.11 -12.29
C THR A 109 -14.01 15.45 -12.65
N ASP A 110 -14.05 14.12 -12.78
CA ASP A 110 -15.27 13.38 -13.08
C ASP A 110 -16.20 13.33 -11.86
N PRO A 111 -17.42 13.88 -11.93
CA PRO A 111 -18.35 13.87 -10.81
C PRO A 111 -18.73 12.45 -10.36
N GLN A 112 -18.75 11.47 -11.27
CA GLN A 112 -19.14 10.10 -10.93
C GLN A 112 -18.02 9.39 -10.15
N GLU A 113 -16.76 9.57 -10.54
CA GLU A 113 -15.59 9.13 -9.78
C GLU A 113 -15.58 9.72 -8.37
N ILE A 114 -15.84 11.03 -8.23
CA ILE A 114 -15.92 11.71 -6.93
C ILE A 114 -17.03 11.11 -6.05
N LYS A 115 -18.22 10.86 -6.59
CA LYS A 115 -19.32 10.22 -5.85
C LYS A 115 -18.91 8.84 -5.33
N ASN A 116 -18.29 8.04 -6.20
CA ASN A 116 -17.85 6.68 -5.85
C ASN A 116 -16.78 6.70 -4.77
N LEU A 117 -15.83 7.63 -4.82
CA LEU A 117 -14.81 7.81 -3.80
C LEU A 117 -15.43 8.26 -2.47
N LEU A 118 -16.27 9.31 -2.48
CA LEU A 118 -16.94 9.81 -1.27
C LEU A 118 -17.82 8.74 -0.60
N LEU A 119 -18.55 7.94 -1.39
CA LEU A 119 -19.36 6.84 -0.85
C LEU A 119 -18.51 5.86 -0.03
N LYS A 120 -17.29 5.55 -0.48
CA LYS A 120 -16.38 4.64 0.22
C LYS A 120 -15.93 5.17 1.58
N THR A 121 -15.81 6.50 1.72
CA THR A 121 -15.23 7.13 2.91
C THR A 121 -16.04 6.92 4.18
N TYR A 122 -17.36 6.70 4.08
CA TYR A 122 -18.23 6.47 5.25
C TYR A 122 -19.13 5.23 5.06
N SER A 123 -18.60 4.20 4.38
CA SER A 123 -19.33 2.99 4.00
C SER A 123 -19.92 2.19 5.16
N SER A 124 -19.32 2.29 6.34
CA SER A 124 -19.76 1.58 7.55
C SER A 124 -21.05 2.15 8.13
N ASN A 125 -21.42 3.38 7.77
CA ASN A 125 -22.65 4.01 8.21
C ASN A 125 -23.78 3.73 7.21
N GLU A 126 -24.71 2.85 7.60
CA GLU A 126 -25.82 2.42 6.75
C GLU A 126 -26.78 3.58 6.40
N PHE A 127 -27.05 4.49 7.35
CA PHE A 127 -27.85 5.69 7.10
C PHE A 127 -27.20 6.57 6.02
N PHE A 128 -25.91 6.87 6.18
CA PHE A 128 -25.16 7.67 5.23
C PHE A 128 -25.16 7.02 3.85
N LYS A 129 -24.85 5.73 3.76
CA LYS A 129 -24.80 4.99 2.49
C LYS A 129 -26.11 5.11 1.72
N ASN A 130 -27.23 4.91 2.40
CA ASN A 130 -28.56 4.95 1.80
C ASN A 130 -28.97 6.38 1.39
N GLU A 131 -28.79 7.35 2.28
CA GLU A 131 -29.16 8.74 1.99
C GLU A 131 -28.26 9.39 0.94
N PHE A 132 -26.96 9.09 0.94
CA PHE A 132 -26.01 9.65 -0.02
C PHE A 132 -26.32 9.17 -1.43
N LEU A 133 -26.48 7.86 -1.64
CA LEU A 133 -26.85 7.29 -2.94
C LEU A 133 -28.14 7.91 -3.49
N LYS A 134 -29.16 8.06 -2.63
CA LYS A 134 -30.46 8.64 -3.00
C LYS A 134 -30.36 10.11 -3.40
N ARG A 135 -29.69 10.94 -2.59
CA ARG A 135 -29.62 12.39 -2.80
C ARG A 135 -28.63 12.78 -3.91
N VAL A 136 -27.55 12.03 -4.10
CA VAL A 136 -26.45 12.39 -5.02
C VAL A 136 -26.65 11.87 -6.45
N SER A 137 -27.52 10.88 -6.66
CA SER A 137 -27.78 10.27 -7.96
C SER A 137 -28.02 11.29 -9.09
N PRO A 138 -28.93 12.29 -8.97
CA PRO A 138 -29.21 13.24 -10.05
C PRO A 138 -28.18 14.38 -10.20
N VAL A 139 -27.16 14.44 -9.34
CA VAL A 139 -26.30 15.63 -9.21
C VAL A 139 -25.04 15.51 -10.07
N THR A 140 -24.73 16.53 -10.86
CA THR A 140 -23.51 16.58 -11.69
C THR A 140 -22.51 17.63 -11.23
N SER A 141 -22.93 18.60 -10.40
CA SER A 141 -22.04 19.61 -9.83
C SER A 141 -21.25 19.05 -8.67
N ILE A 142 -19.93 19.19 -8.72
CA ILE A 142 -19.02 18.80 -7.63
C ILE A 142 -19.37 19.55 -6.35
N ASP A 143 -19.63 20.86 -6.40
CA ASP A 143 -19.96 21.64 -5.21
C ASP A 143 -21.24 21.14 -4.52
N GLU A 144 -22.26 20.78 -5.30
CA GLU A 144 -23.50 20.23 -4.75
C GLU A 144 -23.31 18.81 -4.20
N ILE A 145 -22.44 17.98 -4.78
CA ILE A 145 -22.07 16.66 -4.23
C ILE A 145 -21.49 16.82 -2.82
N PHE A 146 -20.53 17.74 -2.63
CA PHE A 146 -19.90 18.00 -1.34
C PHE A 146 -20.90 18.56 -0.32
N LYS A 147 -21.79 19.44 -0.76
CA LYS A 147 -22.87 19.99 0.07
C LYS A 147 -23.84 18.91 0.54
N ILE A 148 -24.21 17.97 -0.34
CA ILE A 148 -25.06 16.82 0.01
C ILE A 148 -24.39 15.95 1.07
N TYR A 149 -23.10 15.64 0.90
CA TYR A 149 -22.34 14.89 1.90
C TYR A 149 -22.40 15.58 3.27
N ASN A 150 -22.08 16.88 3.31
CA ASN A 150 -22.12 17.68 4.54
C ASN A 150 -23.52 17.69 5.18
N ASN A 151 -24.57 17.83 4.37
CA ASN A 151 -25.95 17.84 4.85
C ASN A 151 -26.33 16.50 5.47
N ILE A 152 -25.95 15.37 4.87
CA ILE A 152 -26.27 14.04 5.41
C ILE A 152 -25.52 13.78 6.72
N VAL A 153 -24.24 14.14 6.80
CA VAL A 153 -23.48 14.05 8.06
C VAL A 153 -24.09 14.96 9.13
N SER A 154 -24.56 16.15 8.75
CA SER A 154 -25.27 17.08 9.65
C SER A 154 -26.66 16.58 10.05
N ASP A 155 -27.33 15.81 9.21
CA ASP A 155 -28.61 15.16 9.55
C ASP A 155 -28.36 13.99 10.50
N TRP A 156 -27.33 13.16 10.23
CA TRP A 156 -26.90 12.06 11.10
C TRP A 156 -26.52 12.55 12.50
N SER A 157 -25.84 13.70 12.61
CA SER A 157 -25.45 14.26 13.91
C SER A 157 -26.64 14.72 14.78
N LYS A 158 -27.81 14.93 14.17
CA LYS A 158 -29.05 15.29 14.88
C LYS A 158 -29.85 14.06 15.33
N ILE A 159 -29.49 12.86 14.87
CA ILE A 159 -30.16 11.62 15.26
C ILE A 159 -29.70 11.21 16.66
N ILE A 160 -30.65 10.99 17.56
CA ILE A 160 -30.37 10.44 18.90
C ILE A 160 -30.03 8.96 18.73
N LYS A 161 -28.80 8.58 19.07
CA LYS A 161 -28.30 7.21 18.94
C LYS A 161 -28.53 6.46 20.24
N TYR A 162 -29.07 5.24 20.16
CA TYR A 162 -29.12 4.33 21.30
C TYR A 162 -27.74 3.70 21.50
N SER A 163 -26.87 4.38 22.27
CA SER A 163 -25.52 3.92 22.63
C SER A 163 -25.24 4.22 24.11
N PRO A 164 -24.48 3.37 24.83
CA PRO A 164 -24.04 3.64 26.20
C PRO A 164 -23.30 4.97 26.37
N ASP A 165 -22.64 5.46 25.30
CA ASP A 165 -21.83 6.69 25.32
C ASP A 165 -22.60 7.95 24.89
N CYS A 166 -23.89 7.81 24.55
CA CYS A 166 -24.71 8.94 24.12
C CYS A 166 -25.24 9.73 25.34
N LEU A 167 -24.57 10.84 25.66
CA LEU A 167 -25.05 11.80 26.66
C LEU A 167 -26.11 12.73 26.04
N ILE A 168 -27.35 12.59 26.50
CA ILE A 168 -28.45 13.46 26.10
C ILE A 168 -28.75 14.48 27.21
N ALA A 169 -28.87 15.75 26.83
CA ALA A 169 -29.41 16.78 27.70
C ALA A 169 -30.92 16.88 27.45
N ILE A 170 -31.72 16.47 28.41
CA ILE A 170 -33.18 16.55 28.30
C ILE A 170 -33.61 17.93 28.77
N LYS A 171 -34.25 18.69 27.88
CA LYS A 171 -34.84 20.00 28.16
C LYS A 171 -36.35 19.86 28.32
N HIS A 172 -36.90 20.35 29.42
CA HIS A 172 -38.34 20.46 29.58
C HIS A 172 -38.86 21.62 28.71
N VAL A 173 -39.69 21.34 27.71
CA VAL A 173 -40.10 22.32 26.66
C VAL A 173 -40.77 23.56 27.26
N GLN A 174 -41.68 23.39 28.23
CA GLN A 174 -42.43 24.51 28.80
C GLN A 174 -41.61 25.37 29.78
N THR A 175 -40.70 24.78 30.56
CA THR A 175 -39.95 25.51 31.60
C THR A 175 -38.54 25.89 31.17
N GLY A 176 -38.03 25.30 30.10
CA GLY A 176 -36.70 25.55 29.55
C GLY A 176 -35.52 24.96 30.33
N ARG A 177 -35.77 24.22 31.43
CA ARG A 177 -34.72 23.66 32.30
C ARG A 177 -34.09 22.39 31.71
N TYR A 178 -32.77 22.24 31.85
CA TYR A 178 -31.96 21.09 31.43
C TYR A 178 -31.58 20.21 32.63
N LEU A 179 -31.40 18.90 32.42
CA LEU A 179 -30.73 17.99 33.37
C LEU A 179 -29.17 18.15 33.29
N SER A 180 -28.41 18.23 34.42
CA SER A 180 -26.93 18.49 34.38
C SER A 180 -26.06 18.02 35.58
N SER A 181 -24.72 17.85 35.37
CA SER A 181 -23.56 17.73 36.33
C SER A 181 -22.21 18.34 35.72
N CYS A 182 -21.08 18.62 36.45
CA CYS A 182 -20.08 19.73 36.11
C CYS A 182 -18.51 19.45 35.96
N GLU A 183 -17.74 19.99 34.93
CA GLU A 183 -16.36 20.71 34.89
C GLU A 183 -15.50 20.87 33.52
N THR A 184 -14.60 21.90 33.31
CA THR A 184 -13.85 22.31 32.01
C THR A 184 -12.52 23.19 32.04
N LYS A 185 -11.63 23.21 30.95
CA LYS A 185 -10.89 24.33 30.15
C LYS A 185 -9.35 24.28 29.66
N PHE A 186 -8.91 25.20 28.73
CA PHE A 186 -7.91 25.24 27.55
C PHE A 186 -6.73 26.33 27.52
N PHE A 187 -5.75 26.44 26.51
CA PHE A 187 -5.07 27.68 25.85
C PHE A 187 -3.84 27.53 24.79
N SER A 188 -3.40 28.58 23.99
CA SER A 188 -2.26 28.68 22.95
C SER A 188 -1.43 30.05 22.80
N ILE A 189 -0.14 30.11 22.31
CA ILE A 189 0.92 31.26 22.37
C ILE A 189 1.78 31.61 21.06
N LEU A 190 2.51 32.78 20.96
CA LEU A 190 3.30 33.45 19.83
C LEU A 190 4.88 33.24 19.79
N ILE A 191 5.63 33.62 18.70
CA ILE A 191 7.06 33.28 18.37
C ILE A 191 8.23 34.01 19.10
N ASN A 192 8.19 35.33 19.35
CA ASN A 192 9.28 35.97 20.14
C ASN A 192 9.27 35.51 21.59
N ASP A 193 8.07 35.12 22.05
CA ASP A 193 7.91 34.39 23.29
C ASP A 193 8.62 33.04 23.19
N VAL A 194 8.72 32.40 22.01
CA VAL A 194 9.45 31.12 21.84
C VAL A 194 10.94 31.25 22.15
N LEU A 195 11.69 32.25 21.67
CA LEU A 195 13.12 32.35 22.04
C LEU A 195 13.29 32.64 23.54
N LYS A 196 12.44 33.50 24.11
CA LYS A 196 12.42 33.78 25.55
C LYS A 196 12.08 32.51 26.35
N LEU A 197 11.05 31.78 25.91
CA LEU A 197 10.65 30.50 26.47
C LEU A 197 11.80 29.49 26.35
N CYS A 198 12.40 29.31 25.18
CA CYS A 198 13.54 28.40 25.00
C CYS A 198 14.68 28.72 25.97
N LYS A 199 15.03 30.00 26.17
CA LYS A 199 16.03 30.40 27.16
C LYS A 199 15.59 30.07 28.59
N LEU A 200 14.33 30.32 28.95
CA LEU A 200 13.76 30.03 30.27
C LEU A 200 13.63 28.52 30.54
N HIS A 201 13.47 27.70 29.50
CA HIS A 201 13.28 26.26 29.59
C HIS A 201 14.59 25.46 29.52
N ILE A 202 15.75 26.12 29.44
CA ILE A 202 17.04 25.45 29.61
C ILE A 202 17.20 25.11 31.09
N VAL A 203 17.37 23.82 31.35
CA VAL A 203 17.54 23.32 32.71
C VAL A 203 18.84 23.86 33.34
N PRO A 204 18.86 24.15 34.65
CA PRO A 204 19.98 24.86 35.29
C PRO A 204 21.36 24.20 35.18
N TRP A 205 21.42 22.90 34.92
CA TRP A 205 22.68 22.15 34.80
C TRP A 205 23.29 22.18 33.39
N ILE A 206 22.61 22.78 32.40
CA ILE A 206 23.19 23.07 31.08
C ILE A 206 23.80 24.47 31.13
N THR A 207 25.12 24.53 31.26
CA THR A 207 25.85 25.79 31.41
C THR A 207 26.33 26.27 30.04
N ILE A 208 25.61 27.23 29.45
CA ILE A 208 25.96 27.90 28.18
C ILE A 208 25.85 29.43 28.34
N PRO A 209 26.52 30.25 27.51
CA PRO A 209 26.53 31.70 27.68
C PRO A 209 25.22 32.35 27.17
N ILE A 210 24.09 32.10 27.84
CA ILE A 210 22.71 32.46 27.45
C ILE A 210 22.53 33.95 27.13
N GLU A 211 23.23 34.83 27.87
CA GLU A 211 23.16 36.29 27.69
C GLU A 211 23.75 36.75 26.37
N SER A 212 24.73 36.03 25.83
CA SER A 212 25.37 36.35 24.54
C SER A 212 24.63 35.83 23.31
N ILE A 213 23.56 35.04 23.51
CA ILE A 213 22.83 34.35 22.43
C ILE A 213 21.66 35.21 21.96
N ASN A 214 21.70 35.66 20.70
CA ASN A 214 20.72 36.58 20.13
C ASN A 214 19.81 35.92 19.08
N SER A 215 20.01 34.64 18.78
CA SER A 215 19.18 33.88 17.84
C SER A 215 18.96 32.42 18.25
N LEU A 216 17.91 31.79 17.73
CA LEU A 216 17.68 30.34 17.89
C LEU A 216 18.86 29.51 17.35
N ASN A 217 19.52 29.94 16.27
CA ASN A 217 20.66 29.23 15.69
C ASN A 217 21.90 29.28 16.58
N GLU A 218 22.19 30.42 17.21
CA GLU A 218 23.26 30.53 18.21
C GLU A 218 22.96 29.66 19.43
N LEU A 219 21.69 29.60 19.84
CA LEU A 219 21.25 28.72 20.93
C LEU A 219 21.49 27.24 20.59
N ILE A 220 21.10 26.80 19.40
CA ILE A 220 21.32 25.43 18.92
C ILE A 220 22.82 25.08 18.93
N LYS A 221 23.68 25.96 18.39
CA LYS A 221 25.14 25.73 18.38
C LYS A 221 25.71 25.60 19.78
N ALA A 222 25.30 26.48 20.70
CA ALA A 222 25.75 26.43 22.09
C ALA A 222 25.30 25.13 22.78
N LEU A 223 24.05 24.69 22.55
CA LEU A 223 23.51 23.45 23.10
C LEU A 223 24.19 22.21 22.50
N MET A 224 24.49 22.18 21.20
CA MET A 224 25.18 21.08 20.54
C MET A 224 26.64 20.91 21.00
N LEU A 225 27.30 21.99 21.44
CA LEU A 225 28.66 21.94 21.98
C LEU A 225 28.71 21.46 23.43
N HIS A 226 27.60 21.53 24.16
CA HIS A 226 27.55 21.11 25.55
C HIS A 226 27.66 19.58 25.70
N SER A 227 28.29 19.11 26.76
CA SER A 227 28.54 17.67 27.01
C SER A 227 27.25 16.82 27.08
N SER A 228 26.13 17.44 27.48
CA SER A 228 24.81 16.80 27.51
C SER A 228 24.35 16.33 26.13
N PHE A 229 24.71 17.05 25.06
CA PHE A 229 24.35 16.65 23.70
C PHE A 229 25.05 15.35 23.30
N LYS A 230 26.29 15.13 23.76
CA LYS A 230 26.99 13.86 23.55
C LYS A 230 26.28 12.70 24.25
N LEU A 231 25.92 12.87 25.54
CA LEU A 231 25.16 11.86 26.30
C LEU A 231 23.81 11.55 25.64
N TYR A 232 23.14 12.58 25.13
CA TYR A 232 21.92 12.42 24.35
C TYR A 232 22.14 11.56 23.09
N LYS A 233 23.17 11.87 22.29
CA LYS A 233 23.50 11.07 21.09
C LYS A 233 23.77 9.60 21.43
N ASP A 234 24.51 9.34 22.50
CA ASP A 234 24.80 7.97 22.96
C ASP A 234 23.50 7.23 23.36
N SER A 235 22.58 7.90 24.07
CA SER A 235 21.27 7.34 24.40
C SER A 235 20.44 7.01 23.15
N ILE A 236 20.44 7.88 22.14
CA ILE A 236 19.73 7.63 20.87
C ILE A 236 20.36 6.44 20.11
N LYS A 237 21.69 6.29 20.13
CA LYS A 237 22.36 5.12 19.55
C LYS A 237 21.93 3.82 20.22
N ASP A 238 21.77 3.83 21.53
CA ASP A 238 21.26 2.69 22.29
C ASP A 238 19.81 2.36 21.92
N GLU A 239 18.96 3.37 21.73
CA GLU A 239 17.59 3.21 21.24
C GLU A 239 17.56 2.60 19.84
N LEU A 240 18.36 3.12 18.90
CA LEU A 240 18.48 2.59 17.54
C LEU A 240 18.87 1.11 17.52
N ASN A 241 19.77 0.68 18.41
CA ASN A 241 20.17 -0.72 18.52
C ASN A 241 19.06 -1.63 19.08
N ARG A 242 18.09 -1.08 19.82
CA ARG A 242 16.93 -1.81 20.36
C ARG A 242 15.73 -1.82 19.43
N MET A 243 15.69 -0.95 18.42
CA MET A 243 14.57 -0.87 17.48
C MET A 243 14.36 -2.20 16.74
N LYS A 244 13.09 -2.60 16.65
CA LYS A 244 12.64 -3.74 15.86
C LYS A 244 11.45 -3.33 15.00
N PHE A 245 11.39 -3.83 13.78
CA PHE A 245 10.22 -3.70 12.93
C PHE A 245 9.28 -4.88 13.20
N GLU A 246 8.03 -4.56 13.49
CA GLU A 246 6.97 -5.56 13.72
C GLU A 246 6.19 -5.79 12.42
N GLU A 247 5.94 -7.06 12.11
CA GLU A 247 5.19 -7.44 10.91
C GLU A 247 3.75 -6.91 10.98
N GLY A 248 3.30 -6.23 9.92
CA GLY A 248 2.00 -5.54 9.89
C GLY A 248 2.02 -4.12 10.47
N GLY A 249 3.15 -3.66 11.02
CA GLY A 249 3.33 -2.30 11.50
C GLY A 249 3.41 -1.24 10.40
N ASN A 250 3.23 0.03 10.77
CA ASN A 250 3.34 1.16 9.85
C ASN A 250 4.81 1.42 9.47
N ILE A 251 5.21 0.94 8.29
CA ILE A 251 6.58 1.05 7.78
C ILE A 251 7.06 2.49 7.63
N ILE A 252 6.19 3.42 7.22
CA ILE A 252 6.55 4.82 7.03
C ILE A 252 6.83 5.47 8.38
N GLN A 253 6.00 5.19 9.38
CA GLN A 253 6.24 5.67 10.75
C GLN A 253 7.53 5.07 11.33
N PHE A 254 7.77 3.77 11.11
CA PHE A 254 8.99 3.11 11.57
C PHE A 254 10.25 3.74 10.93
N LEU A 255 10.30 3.83 9.60
CA LEU A 255 11.43 4.41 8.89
C LEU A 255 11.61 5.91 9.17
N GLY A 256 10.51 6.65 9.36
CA GLY A 256 10.52 8.05 9.76
C GLY A 256 11.17 8.24 11.14
N THR A 257 10.73 7.46 12.14
CA THR A 257 11.32 7.50 13.50
C THR A 257 12.78 7.04 13.47
N PHE A 258 13.10 5.97 12.74
CA PHE A 258 14.47 5.49 12.60
C PHE A 258 15.38 6.56 11.98
N ARG A 259 14.95 7.21 10.89
CA ARG A 259 15.71 8.29 10.24
C ARG A 259 15.86 9.51 11.16
N LEU A 260 14.83 9.86 11.92
CA LEU A 260 14.89 10.91 12.93
C LEU A 260 15.95 10.62 13.98
N HIS A 261 16.00 9.39 14.50
CA HIS A 261 17.03 8.99 15.45
C HIS A 261 18.44 9.01 14.84
N CYS A 262 18.62 8.56 13.60
CA CYS A 262 19.91 8.70 12.91
C CYS A 262 20.35 10.17 12.81
N ASN A 263 19.45 11.08 12.44
CA ASN A 263 19.73 12.51 12.38
C ASN A 263 20.08 13.09 13.77
N ASN A 264 19.30 12.75 14.79
CA ASN A 264 19.52 13.22 16.17
C ASN A 264 20.85 12.71 16.75
N ALA A 265 21.30 11.53 16.34
CA ALA A 265 22.58 10.94 16.73
C ALA A 265 23.75 11.33 15.80
N GLU A 266 23.51 12.14 14.76
CA GLU A 266 24.47 12.53 13.71
C GLU A 266 25.10 11.32 12.97
N ILE A 267 24.33 10.23 12.81
CA ILE A 267 24.75 9.04 12.05
C ILE A 267 24.54 9.33 10.56
N THR A 268 25.65 9.55 9.86
CA THR A 268 25.67 9.90 8.43
C THR A 268 26.40 8.88 7.56
N ASP A 269 27.04 7.87 8.17
CA ASP A 269 27.70 6.79 7.44
C ASP A 269 26.67 5.79 6.88
N PRO A 270 26.59 5.60 5.55
CA PRO A 270 25.65 4.67 4.95
C PRO A 270 25.88 3.22 5.41
N GLN A 271 27.11 2.81 5.71
CA GLN A 271 27.41 1.44 6.12
C GLN A 271 26.91 1.16 7.54
N GLU A 272 27.09 2.11 8.47
CA GLU A 272 26.49 2.06 9.81
C GLU A 272 24.95 1.96 9.73
N ILE A 273 24.31 2.77 8.88
CA ILE A 273 22.85 2.74 8.68
C ILE A 273 22.37 1.39 8.15
N LYS A 274 23.05 0.81 7.15
CA LYS A 274 22.72 -0.54 6.65
C LYS A 274 22.76 -1.58 7.76
N ASN A 275 23.82 -1.55 8.57
CA ASN A 275 24.01 -2.50 9.66
C ASN A 275 22.92 -2.36 10.73
N LEU A 276 22.55 -1.12 11.08
CA LEU A 276 21.47 -0.86 12.03
C LEU A 276 20.12 -1.33 11.47
N LEU A 277 19.76 -0.94 10.24
CA LEU A 277 18.51 -1.37 9.60
C LEU A 277 18.40 -2.89 9.47
N LEU A 278 19.48 -3.58 9.10
CA LEU A 278 19.49 -5.04 8.98
C LEU A 278 19.10 -5.73 10.29
N LYS A 279 19.54 -5.21 11.45
CA LYS A 279 19.21 -5.77 12.77
C LYS A 279 17.72 -5.67 13.07
N THR A 280 17.07 -4.58 12.65
CA THR A 280 15.67 -4.27 12.99
C THR A 280 14.66 -5.33 12.56
N TYR A 281 14.93 -6.08 11.47
CA TYR A 281 14.03 -7.13 10.98
C TYR A 281 14.77 -8.44 10.64
N SER A 282 15.87 -8.68 11.34
CA SER A 282 16.78 -9.83 11.14
C SER A 282 16.17 -11.21 11.36
N SER A 283 15.05 -11.31 12.08
CA SER A 283 14.30 -12.56 12.25
C SER A 283 13.58 -13.02 10.99
N ASN A 284 13.33 -12.11 10.04
CA ASN A 284 12.72 -12.44 8.76
C ASN A 284 13.82 -12.80 7.74
N GLU A 285 13.91 -14.09 7.40
CA GLU A 285 14.94 -14.63 6.51
C GLU A 285 14.84 -14.07 5.09
N PHE A 286 13.62 -13.89 4.57
CA PHE A 286 13.39 -13.25 3.28
C PHE A 286 13.94 -11.82 3.27
N PHE A 287 13.54 -11.02 4.27
CA PHE A 287 13.99 -9.64 4.40
C PHE A 287 15.52 -9.59 4.49
N LYS A 288 16.12 -10.41 5.35
CA LYS A 288 17.57 -10.46 5.55
C LYS A 288 18.31 -10.71 4.24
N ASN A 289 17.89 -11.71 3.47
CA ASN A 289 18.55 -12.10 2.23
C ASN A 289 18.37 -11.04 1.13
N GLU A 290 17.14 -10.56 0.93
CA GLU A 290 16.84 -9.54 -0.08
C GLU A 290 17.49 -8.20 0.25
N PHE A 291 17.53 -7.81 1.53
CA PHE A 291 18.13 -6.55 1.95
C PHE A 291 19.63 -6.59 1.70
N LEU A 292 20.32 -7.66 2.11
CA LEU A 292 21.76 -7.83 1.85
C LEU A 292 22.07 -7.82 0.34
N LYS A 293 21.29 -8.53 -0.48
CA LYS A 293 21.47 -8.59 -1.95
C LYS A 293 21.28 -7.21 -2.58
N ARG A 294 20.19 -6.51 -2.27
CA ARG A 294 19.84 -5.23 -2.93
C ARG A 294 20.63 -4.04 -2.41
N VAL A 295 21.03 -4.02 -1.13
CA VAL A 295 21.67 -2.86 -0.49
C VAL A 295 23.19 -2.83 -0.62
N SER A 296 23.81 -3.97 -0.96
CA SER A 296 25.26 -4.11 -1.10
C SER A 296 25.90 -3.00 -1.99
N PRO A 297 25.43 -2.76 -3.23
CA PRO A 297 26.04 -1.76 -4.12
C PRO A 297 25.65 -0.31 -3.79
N VAL A 298 24.79 -0.07 -2.80
CA VAL A 298 24.15 1.24 -2.60
C VAL A 298 24.90 2.09 -1.57
N THR A 299 25.22 3.33 -1.92
CA THR A 299 25.87 4.29 -1.00
C THR A 299 24.94 5.44 -0.58
N SER A 300 23.84 5.65 -1.29
CA SER A 300 22.84 6.66 -0.93
C SER A 300 21.96 6.18 0.22
N ILE A 301 21.87 6.97 1.29
CA ILE A 301 20.97 6.73 2.43
C ILE A 301 19.52 6.64 1.94
N ASP A 302 19.08 7.55 1.06
CA ASP A 302 17.70 7.53 0.57
C ASP A 302 17.36 6.22 -0.17
N GLU A 303 18.28 5.72 -1.00
CA GLU A 303 18.10 4.45 -1.70
C GLU A 303 18.13 3.25 -0.73
N ILE A 304 18.92 3.30 0.35
CA ILE A 304 18.91 2.26 1.41
C ILE A 304 17.51 2.16 2.05
N PHE A 305 16.90 3.29 2.41
CA PHE A 305 15.56 3.32 3.00
C PHE A 305 14.48 2.88 2.00
N LYS A 306 14.61 3.26 0.73
CA LYS A 306 13.72 2.82 -0.36
C LYS A 306 13.79 1.31 -0.56
N ILE A 307 14.99 0.73 -0.55
CA ILE A 307 15.19 -0.72 -0.63
C ILE A 307 14.50 -1.42 0.53
N TYR A 308 14.67 -0.93 1.77
CA TYR A 308 13.97 -1.47 2.93
C TYR A 308 12.46 -1.49 2.72
N ASN A 309 11.87 -0.34 2.37
CA ASN A 309 10.43 -0.21 2.13
C ASN A 309 9.94 -1.14 1.01
N ASN A 310 10.69 -1.24 -0.08
CA ASN A 310 10.36 -2.11 -1.21
C ASN A 310 10.38 -3.59 -0.81
N ILE A 311 11.33 -4.02 0.01
CA ILE A 311 11.41 -5.42 0.47
C ILE A 311 10.26 -5.73 1.41
N VAL A 312 9.91 -4.85 2.35
CA VAL A 312 8.74 -5.04 3.22
C VAL A 312 7.45 -5.08 2.39
N SER A 313 7.34 -4.23 1.37
CA SER A 313 6.22 -4.23 0.43
C SER A 313 6.16 -5.54 -0.39
N ASP A 314 7.31 -6.03 -0.86
CA ASP A 314 7.43 -7.30 -1.56
C ASP A 314 7.00 -8.47 -0.67
N TRP A 315 7.45 -8.50 0.58
CA TRP A 315 7.10 -9.52 1.57
C TRP A 315 5.58 -9.64 1.78
N SER A 316 4.87 -8.52 1.79
CA SER A 316 3.40 -8.52 1.94
C SER A 316 2.67 -9.24 0.80
N LYS A 317 3.26 -9.22 -0.41
CA LYS A 317 2.72 -9.82 -1.63
C LYS A 317 3.14 -11.28 -1.79
N ILE A 318 4.14 -11.74 -1.07
CA ILE A 318 4.61 -13.13 -1.18
C ILE A 318 3.52 -14.10 -0.73
N ILE A 319 3.38 -15.17 -1.50
CA ILE A 319 2.54 -16.32 -1.15
C ILE A 319 3.26 -17.08 -0.04
N LYS A 320 2.66 -17.09 1.16
CA LYS A 320 3.21 -17.74 2.34
C LYS A 320 2.72 -19.18 2.41
N TYR A 321 3.62 -20.11 2.70
CA TYR A 321 3.25 -21.49 3.01
C TYR A 321 2.73 -21.56 4.46
N SER A 322 1.45 -21.25 4.65
CA SER A 322 0.78 -21.30 5.95
C SER A 322 -0.63 -21.87 5.82
N PRO A 323 -1.18 -22.54 6.86
CA PRO A 323 -2.55 -23.05 6.85
C PRO A 323 -3.61 -22.00 6.52
N ASP A 324 -3.34 -20.73 6.88
CA ASP A 324 -4.25 -19.61 6.65
C ASP A 324 -4.08 -18.95 5.27
N CYS A 325 -3.12 -19.39 4.46
CA CYS A 325 -2.92 -18.87 3.11
C CYS A 325 -3.73 -19.71 2.13
N LEU A 326 -4.73 -19.09 1.51
CA LEU A 326 -5.47 -19.65 0.40
C LEU A 326 -5.06 -18.92 -0.88
N ILE A 327 -4.84 -19.70 -1.94
CA ILE A 327 -4.56 -19.17 -3.27
C ILE A 327 -5.61 -19.67 -4.26
N ALA A 328 -5.89 -18.86 -5.27
CA ALA A 328 -6.55 -19.28 -6.49
C ALA A 328 -5.53 -19.29 -7.63
N ILE A 329 -5.68 -20.22 -8.57
CA ILE A 329 -4.75 -20.35 -9.70
C ILE A 329 -5.56 -20.17 -10.97
N LYS A 330 -5.36 -19.05 -11.67
CA LYS A 330 -6.17 -18.62 -12.80
C LYS A 330 -5.44 -18.85 -14.11
N HIS A 331 -6.08 -19.53 -15.05
CA HIS A 331 -5.53 -19.69 -16.39
C HIS A 331 -5.53 -18.33 -17.12
N VAL A 332 -4.39 -17.92 -17.67
CA VAL A 332 -4.22 -16.60 -18.29
C VAL A 332 -5.15 -16.41 -19.48
N GLN A 333 -5.17 -17.37 -20.40
CA GLN A 333 -5.88 -17.22 -21.68
C GLN A 333 -7.40 -17.30 -21.55
N THR A 334 -7.91 -18.14 -20.62
CA THR A 334 -9.36 -18.36 -20.49
C THR A 334 -9.97 -17.61 -19.30
N GLY A 335 -9.15 -17.11 -18.38
CA GLY A 335 -9.59 -16.50 -17.13
C GLY A 335 -10.24 -17.48 -16.15
N ARG A 336 -10.20 -18.78 -16.42
CA ARG A 336 -10.84 -19.83 -15.61
C ARG A 336 -9.92 -20.30 -14.50
N TYR A 337 -10.48 -20.65 -13.35
CA TYR A 337 -9.69 -21.11 -12.21
C TYR A 337 -9.44 -22.61 -12.22
N LEU A 338 -8.20 -23.02 -11.94
CA LEU A 338 -7.86 -24.40 -11.62
C LEU A 338 -8.67 -24.84 -10.42
N SER A 339 -9.50 -25.86 -10.61
CA SER A 339 -10.50 -26.27 -9.65
C SER A 339 -10.48 -27.78 -9.45
N SER A 340 -10.89 -28.23 -8.27
CA SER A 340 -11.04 -29.64 -7.95
C SER A 340 -12.39 -29.86 -7.26
N CYS A 341 -13.03 -31.00 -7.51
CA CYS A 341 -14.29 -31.35 -6.87
C CYS A 341 -14.25 -32.79 -6.39
N GLU A 342 -15.08 -33.19 -5.42
CA GLU A 342 -15.06 -34.55 -4.83
C GLU A 342 -15.38 -35.68 -5.82
N THR A 343 -15.80 -35.34 -7.05
CA THR A 343 -16.08 -36.34 -8.08
C THR A 343 -14.80 -36.95 -8.62
N LYS A 344 -14.85 -38.25 -8.92
CA LYS A 344 -13.73 -39.02 -9.47
C LYS A 344 -13.88 -39.22 -10.98
N TYR A 345 -12.76 -39.36 -11.69
CA TYR A 345 -12.78 -39.74 -13.10
C TYR A 345 -13.51 -41.10 -13.28
N GLU A 346 -14.42 -41.20 -14.26
CA GLU A 346 -15.12 -42.47 -14.54
C GLU A 346 -14.18 -43.52 -15.18
N ARG A 347 -13.19 -43.06 -15.95
CA ARG A 347 -12.16 -43.86 -16.65
C ARG A 347 -10.79 -43.21 -16.43
N GLY A 348 -9.71 -43.97 -16.50
CA GLY A 348 -8.38 -43.48 -16.15
C GLY A 348 -8.07 -43.74 -14.68
N SER A 349 -7.65 -42.73 -13.91
CA SER A 349 -7.11 -42.95 -12.56
C SER A 349 -8.17 -43.32 -11.52
N GLN A 350 -9.44 -42.99 -11.79
CA GLN A 350 -10.54 -43.02 -10.82
C GLN A 350 -10.27 -42.17 -9.56
N ARG A 351 -9.41 -41.15 -9.69
CA ARG A 351 -9.10 -40.18 -8.64
C ARG A 351 -9.88 -38.89 -8.82
N GLN A 352 -9.77 -38.01 -7.83
CA GLN A 352 -10.49 -36.75 -7.76
C GLN A 352 -10.15 -35.86 -8.96
N VAL A 353 -11.16 -35.33 -9.62
CA VAL A 353 -11.02 -34.60 -10.88
C VAL A 353 -10.49 -33.19 -10.66
N VAL A 354 -9.48 -32.81 -11.44
CA VAL A 354 -8.96 -31.44 -11.57
C VAL A 354 -9.34 -30.90 -12.94
N TYR A 355 -9.84 -29.67 -13.00
CA TYR A 355 -10.37 -29.07 -14.22
C TYR A 355 -10.24 -27.54 -14.21
N ALA A 356 -10.40 -26.92 -15.38
CA ALA A 356 -10.53 -25.48 -15.49
C ALA A 356 -12.00 -25.09 -15.31
N GLY A 357 -12.30 -24.52 -14.14
CA GLY A 357 -13.65 -24.21 -13.68
C GLY A 357 -14.21 -22.91 -14.25
N GLU A 358 -14.95 -22.19 -13.42
CA GLU A 358 -15.57 -20.92 -13.80
C GLU A 358 -14.55 -19.78 -13.85
N GLN A 359 -14.97 -18.65 -14.44
CA GLN A 359 -14.20 -17.41 -14.45
C GLN A 359 -14.36 -16.61 -13.14
N MET A 360 -15.25 -17.04 -12.25
CA MET A 360 -15.42 -16.51 -10.90
C MET A 360 -14.88 -17.51 -9.89
N GLN A 361 -14.26 -17.02 -8.82
CA GLN A 361 -13.76 -17.86 -7.74
C GLN A 361 -14.93 -18.49 -6.96
N HIS A 362 -14.78 -19.75 -6.58
CA HIS A 362 -15.75 -20.50 -5.77
C HIS A 362 -15.03 -21.49 -4.86
N GLU A 363 -15.74 -22.20 -3.98
CA GLU A 363 -15.13 -23.11 -2.99
C GLU A 363 -14.11 -24.10 -3.58
N ASN A 364 -14.42 -24.66 -4.75
CA ASN A 364 -13.57 -25.64 -5.45
C ASN A 364 -12.31 -25.07 -6.12
N SER A 365 -12.12 -23.75 -6.15
CA SER A 365 -10.98 -23.09 -6.82
C SER A 365 -9.88 -22.65 -5.84
N TRP A 366 -10.05 -22.91 -4.55
CA TRP A 366 -9.11 -22.54 -3.51
C TRP A 366 -8.12 -23.68 -3.22
N TRP A 367 -6.84 -23.33 -3.15
CA TRP A 367 -5.74 -24.25 -2.90
C TRP A 367 -4.94 -23.82 -1.66
N TYR A 368 -4.46 -24.80 -0.90
CA TYR A 368 -3.55 -24.59 0.22
C TYR A 368 -2.11 -24.85 -0.24
N PRO A 369 -1.26 -23.81 -0.35
CA PRO A 369 0.16 -24.01 -0.60
C PRO A 369 0.82 -24.53 0.67
N THR A 370 1.48 -25.69 0.58
CA THR A 370 2.26 -26.26 1.68
C THR A 370 3.71 -26.51 1.25
N CYS A 371 4.64 -26.40 2.19
CA CYS A 371 6.05 -26.73 1.98
C CYS A 371 6.37 -27.99 2.79
N ILE A 372 6.50 -29.13 2.11
CA ILE A 372 6.89 -30.40 2.75
C ILE A 372 8.15 -30.91 2.07
N ARG A 373 9.22 -31.12 2.86
CA ARG A 373 10.42 -31.81 2.40
C ARG A 373 10.14 -33.31 2.36
N HIS A 374 9.50 -33.82 1.31
CA HIS A 374 9.40 -35.27 1.12
C HIS A 374 10.72 -35.80 0.54
N THR A 375 11.37 -36.72 1.25
CA THR A 375 12.64 -37.34 0.82
C THR A 375 12.48 -38.69 0.14
N HIS A 376 11.28 -39.28 0.10
CA HIS A 376 11.05 -40.57 -0.55
C HIS A 376 9.72 -40.59 -1.33
N LYS A 377 9.81 -40.97 -2.62
CA LYS A 377 8.64 -41.25 -3.46
C LYS A 377 8.17 -42.67 -3.20
N GLU A 378 6.87 -42.84 -3.02
CA GLU A 378 6.25 -44.16 -2.96
C GLU A 378 6.04 -44.71 -4.39
N PRO A 379 6.19 -46.02 -4.64
CA PRO A 379 6.18 -46.60 -5.99
C PRO A 379 4.96 -46.25 -6.85
N TYR A 380 3.78 -46.07 -6.24
CA TYR A 380 2.53 -45.75 -6.94
C TYR A 380 2.45 -44.30 -7.45
N GLN A 381 3.38 -43.42 -7.06
CA GLN A 381 3.51 -42.04 -7.57
C GLN A 381 4.16 -42.00 -8.97
N ASN A 382 4.75 -43.11 -9.43
CA ASN A 382 5.39 -43.22 -10.74
C ASN A 382 4.45 -43.65 -11.87
N ASN A 383 3.20 -44.02 -11.55
CA ASN A 383 2.25 -44.51 -12.54
C ASN A 383 1.63 -43.34 -13.31
N LYS A 384 2.15 -43.11 -14.53
CA LYS A 384 1.56 -42.20 -15.51
C LYS A 384 0.18 -42.70 -15.88
N VAL A 385 -0.84 -41.89 -15.63
CA VAL A 385 -2.21 -42.13 -16.12
C VAL A 385 -2.47 -41.18 -17.26
N MET A 386 -3.10 -41.68 -18.32
CA MET A 386 -3.42 -40.89 -19.51
C MET A 386 -4.87 -40.40 -19.38
N SER A 387 -5.10 -39.15 -19.77
CA SER A 387 -6.42 -38.58 -19.95
C SER A 387 -7.27 -39.51 -20.82
N PRO A 388 -8.51 -39.81 -20.40
CA PRO A 388 -9.41 -40.63 -21.19
C PRO A 388 -9.95 -39.91 -22.44
N VAL A 389 -9.70 -38.60 -22.58
CA VAL A 389 -10.22 -37.76 -23.66
C VAL A 389 -9.15 -37.47 -24.71
N THR A 390 -7.96 -37.03 -24.25
CA THR A 390 -6.92 -36.49 -25.14
C THR A 390 -5.65 -37.32 -25.16
N PHE A 391 -5.54 -38.35 -24.31
CA PHE A 391 -4.33 -39.15 -24.11
C PHE A 391 -3.10 -38.33 -23.67
N TYR A 392 -3.25 -37.09 -23.22
CA TYR A 392 -2.22 -36.39 -22.45
C TYR A 392 -2.12 -36.97 -21.02
N THR A 393 -1.14 -36.55 -20.21
CA THR A 393 -1.08 -37.03 -18.82
C THR A 393 -2.27 -36.48 -18.02
N GLU A 394 -3.01 -37.35 -17.34
CA GLU A 394 -4.15 -36.98 -16.50
C GLU A 394 -3.68 -36.17 -15.28
N VAL A 395 -4.40 -35.10 -14.93
CA VAL A 395 -4.19 -34.32 -13.71
C VAL A 395 -5.32 -34.62 -12.73
N HIS A 396 -4.96 -35.06 -11.52
CA HIS A 396 -5.90 -35.50 -10.49
C HIS A 396 -5.38 -35.16 -9.08
N CYS A 397 -6.28 -35.04 -8.10
CA CYS A 397 -5.92 -34.97 -6.68
C CYS A 397 -5.99 -36.37 -6.04
N PHE A 398 -5.14 -36.61 -5.04
CA PHE A 398 -5.12 -37.87 -4.28
C PHE A 398 -5.30 -37.58 -2.78
N PRO A 399 -6.28 -38.21 -2.10
CA PRO A 399 -6.66 -37.83 -0.73
C PRO A 399 -5.58 -38.05 0.33
N TYR A 400 -4.54 -38.84 0.03
CA TYR A 400 -3.49 -39.16 0.99
C TYR A 400 -2.18 -38.41 0.71
N ILE A 401 -2.10 -37.59 -0.36
CA ILE A 401 -0.84 -37.00 -0.83
C ILE A 401 -1.07 -35.64 -1.47
N TYR A 402 -0.16 -34.71 -1.18
CA TYR A 402 -0.11 -33.38 -1.79
C TYR A 402 0.35 -33.42 -3.24
N ALA A 403 -0.23 -32.57 -4.09
CA ALA A 403 0.30 -32.37 -5.44
C ALA A 403 1.62 -31.59 -5.34
N ASN A 404 2.73 -32.21 -5.75
CA ASN A 404 4.02 -31.52 -5.86
C ASN A 404 4.04 -30.70 -7.15
N LEU A 405 3.62 -29.44 -7.03
CA LEU A 405 3.69 -28.45 -8.10
C LEU A 405 4.70 -27.36 -7.72
N SER A 406 5.70 -27.19 -8.57
CA SER A 406 6.61 -26.06 -8.56
C SER A 406 6.02 -24.93 -9.40
N PHE A 407 5.97 -23.73 -8.82
CA PHE A 407 5.63 -22.52 -9.55
C PHE A 407 6.88 -21.97 -10.25
N VAL A 408 6.90 -21.97 -11.58
CA VAL A 408 8.03 -21.47 -12.37
C VAL A 408 7.62 -20.18 -13.05
N LYS A 409 8.23 -19.05 -12.70
CA LYS A 409 7.86 -17.75 -13.28
C LYS A 409 8.09 -17.71 -14.78
N THR A 410 7.14 -17.15 -15.53
CA THR A 410 7.18 -17.11 -16.99
C THR A 410 8.01 -15.95 -17.55
N ASP A 411 8.20 -14.89 -16.76
CA ASP A 411 8.81 -13.61 -17.15
C ASP A 411 10.33 -13.54 -16.88
N GLN A 412 10.92 -14.56 -16.28
CA GLN A 412 12.36 -14.59 -15.98
C GLN A 412 13.16 -15.20 -17.14
N THR A 413 13.93 -14.36 -17.84
CA THR A 413 14.97 -14.77 -18.79
C THR A 413 16.08 -15.51 -18.04
N LYS A 414 16.06 -16.85 -18.05
CA LYS A 414 17.11 -17.89 -17.82
C LYS A 414 18.39 -17.65 -16.99
N GLU A 415 18.77 -16.47 -16.55
CA GLU A 415 20.04 -16.21 -15.85
C GLU A 415 19.95 -16.15 -14.32
N ASP A 416 18.76 -16.03 -13.71
CA ASP A 416 18.61 -16.12 -12.25
C ASP A 416 17.32 -16.88 -11.90
N ASN A 417 17.34 -18.20 -12.00
CA ASN A 417 16.34 -19.11 -11.42
C ASN A 417 16.38 -19.11 -9.86
N GLU A 418 16.86 -18.03 -9.24
CA GLU A 418 17.26 -17.96 -7.83
C GLU A 418 16.20 -17.36 -6.90
N THR A 419 15.04 -16.88 -7.37
CA THR A 419 14.00 -16.38 -6.45
C THR A 419 13.14 -17.55 -5.95
N PRO A 420 13.28 -18.04 -4.70
CA PRO A 420 12.58 -19.22 -4.21
C PRO A 420 11.11 -18.95 -3.81
N TYR A 421 10.54 -17.83 -4.27
CA TYR A 421 9.23 -17.34 -3.85
C TYR A 421 8.44 -16.78 -5.02
N VAL A 422 7.11 -16.87 -4.89
CA VAL A 422 6.13 -16.28 -5.80
C VAL A 422 5.30 -15.24 -5.06
N LYS A 423 4.89 -14.20 -5.79
CA LYS A 423 4.05 -13.10 -5.32
C LYS A 423 2.63 -13.26 -5.87
N ASP A 424 1.68 -12.63 -5.20
CA ASP A 424 0.36 -12.38 -5.76
C ASP A 424 0.48 -11.70 -7.14
N GLN A 425 -0.32 -12.18 -8.09
CA GLN A 425 -0.34 -11.82 -9.50
C GLN A 425 0.87 -12.28 -10.33
N ASP A 426 1.79 -13.07 -9.77
CA ASP A 426 2.88 -13.64 -10.58
C ASP A 426 2.31 -14.60 -11.63
N LYS A 427 2.83 -14.48 -12.86
CA LYS A 427 2.55 -15.42 -13.95
C LYS A 427 3.53 -16.58 -13.90
N VAL A 428 3.01 -17.80 -13.88
CA VAL A 428 3.78 -19.03 -13.64
C VAL A 428 3.36 -20.17 -14.57
N TYR A 429 4.29 -21.06 -14.84
CA TYR A 429 4.02 -22.44 -15.25
C TYR A 429 3.87 -23.30 -13.99
N LEU A 430 2.85 -24.16 -13.97
CA LEU A 430 2.72 -25.18 -12.94
C LEU A 430 3.49 -26.42 -13.40
N LYS A 431 4.62 -26.70 -12.75
CA LYS A 431 5.52 -27.77 -13.16
C LYS A 431 5.58 -28.85 -12.09
N THR A 432 5.42 -30.10 -12.50
CA THR A 432 5.60 -31.26 -11.63
C THR A 432 7.08 -31.64 -11.49
N ASP A 433 7.43 -32.40 -10.45
CA ASP A 433 8.77 -32.98 -10.26
C ASP A 433 9.21 -33.89 -11.43
N ALA A 434 8.27 -34.39 -12.23
CA ALA A 434 8.53 -35.24 -13.40
C ALA A 434 8.62 -34.44 -14.72
N ASP A 435 8.77 -33.11 -14.61
CA ASP A 435 8.87 -32.14 -15.70
C ASP A 435 7.62 -32.00 -16.59
N TYR A 436 6.44 -32.46 -16.12
CA TYR A 436 5.19 -32.11 -16.80
C TYR A 436 4.75 -30.69 -16.45
N ILE A 437 4.29 -29.96 -17.45
CA ILE A 437 3.67 -28.65 -17.35
C ILE A 437 2.15 -28.83 -17.47
N LEU A 438 1.38 -28.14 -16.63
CA LEU A 438 -0.08 -28.18 -16.70
C LEU A 438 -0.60 -27.20 -17.74
N ARG A 439 -1.43 -27.70 -18.64
CA ARG A 439 -2.11 -26.98 -19.72
C ARG A 439 -3.62 -26.99 -19.48
N SER A 440 -4.27 -25.85 -19.67
CA SER A 440 -5.73 -25.81 -19.82
C SER A 440 -6.05 -25.80 -21.31
N GLN A 441 -6.78 -26.80 -21.79
CA GLN A 441 -7.12 -26.92 -23.20
C GLN A 441 -8.62 -26.71 -23.46
N ASP A 442 -8.98 -26.37 -24.70
CA ASP A 442 -10.38 -26.17 -25.12
C ASP A 442 -11.09 -27.51 -25.42
N VAL A 443 -10.87 -28.48 -24.54
CA VAL A 443 -11.52 -29.79 -24.57
C VAL A 443 -12.39 -29.91 -23.35
N THR A 444 -13.66 -30.27 -23.54
CA THR A 444 -14.62 -30.43 -22.44
C THR A 444 -14.98 -31.89 -22.20
N PHE A 445 -15.33 -32.20 -20.95
CA PHE A 445 -15.92 -33.48 -20.60
C PHE A 445 -16.96 -33.32 -19.49
N LYS A 446 -17.84 -34.33 -19.39
CA LYS A 446 -18.94 -34.33 -18.43
C LYS A 446 -18.55 -35.06 -17.15
N ILE A 447 -18.82 -34.44 -16.02
CA ILE A 447 -18.63 -34.99 -14.68
C ILE A 447 -20.00 -35.20 -14.04
N LYS A 448 -20.26 -36.40 -13.52
CA LYS A 448 -21.47 -36.71 -12.76
C LYS A 448 -21.23 -36.51 -11.27
N ARG A 449 -21.81 -35.47 -10.69
CA ARG A 449 -21.78 -35.26 -9.24
C ARG A 449 -22.89 -36.10 -8.61
N LYS A 450 -22.49 -37.10 -7.81
CA LYS A 450 -23.44 -37.85 -6.97
C LYS A 450 -24.01 -36.93 -5.91
N GLN A 451 -25.32 -36.72 -5.94
CA GLN A 451 -26.01 -36.02 -4.86
C GLN A 451 -26.47 -37.02 -3.79
N ASN A 452 -26.85 -36.53 -2.59
CA ASN A 452 -27.40 -37.39 -1.54
C ASN A 452 -28.58 -38.23 -2.07
N LYS A 453 -28.85 -39.39 -1.46
CA LYS A 453 -29.82 -40.43 -1.91
C LYS A 453 -31.24 -39.94 -2.29
N THR A 454 -31.60 -38.70 -1.98
CA THR A 454 -32.89 -38.06 -2.19
C THR A 454 -32.96 -37.08 -3.36
N MET A 455 -31.85 -36.81 -4.08
CA MET A 455 -31.80 -35.91 -5.25
C MET A 455 -31.17 -36.60 -6.46
N PRO A 456 -31.65 -36.34 -7.69
CA PRO A 456 -31.07 -36.91 -8.90
C PRO A 456 -29.66 -36.37 -9.16
N ASP A 457 -28.78 -37.23 -9.68
CA ASP A 457 -27.40 -36.87 -10.04
C ASP A 457 -27.37 -35.69 -11.02
N SER A 458 -26.56 -34.69 -10.71
CA SER A 458 -26.35 -33.54 -11.58
C SER A 458 -25.09 -33.74 -12.43
N THR A 459 -25.20 -33.53 -13.74
CA THR A 459 -24.05 -33.60 -14.66
C THR A 459 -23.59 -32.20 -15.01
N PHE A 460 -22.28 -31.95 -14.90
CA PHE A 460 -21.66 -30.67 -15.23
C PHE A 460 -20.61 -30.87 -16.33
N GLU A 461 -20.51 -29.91 -17.24
CA GLU A 461 -19.47 -29.89 -18.27
C GLU A 461 -18.31 -29.01 -17.80
N VAL A 462 -17.10 -29.54 -17.85
CA VAL A 462 -15.88 -28.85 -17.40
C VAL A 462 -14.81 -28.88 -18.48
N ARG A 463 -13.86 -27.94 -18.42
CA ARG A 463 -12.70 -27.93 -19.32
C ARG A 463 -11.54 -28.72 -18.74
N GLU A 464 -10.88 -29.46 -19.61
CA GLU A 464 -9.80 -30.35 -19.25
C GLU A 464 -8.50 -29.63 -18.93
N VAL A 465 -7.83 -30.10 -17.88
CA VAL A 465 -6.46 -29.72 -17.53
C VAL A 465 -5.59 -30.96 -17.62
N VAL A 466 -4.49 -30.87 -18.36
CA VAL A 466 -3.59 -32.00 -18.63
C VAL A 466 -2.14 -31.67 -18.39
N GLY A 467 -1.32 -32.68 -18.12
CA GLY A 467 0.13 -32.57 -18.07
C GLY A 467 0.77 -32.94 -19.40
N HIS A 468 1.70 -32.12 -19.89
CA HIS A 468 2.49 -32.39 -21.10
C HIS A 468 3.98 -32.06 -20.90
N LYS A 469 4.84 -32.52 -21.82
CA LYS A 469 6.30 -32.22 -21.87
C LYS A 469 6.71 -31.42 -23.11
N GLU A 470 5.72 -30.97 -23.89
CA GLU A 470 5.95 -30.14 -25.06
C GLU A 470 6.51 -28.77 -24.67
N LYS A 471 6.97 -28.01 -25.67
CA LYS A 471 7.41 -26.64 -25.45
C LYS A 471 6.24 -25.81 -24.88
N ALA A 472 6.51 -25.09 -23.79
CA ALA A 472 5.51 -24.24 -23.15
C ALA A 472 5.03 -23.12 -24.09
N GLY A 473 3.74 -22.82 -24.05
CA GLY A 473 3.05 -21.77 -24.80
C GLY A 473 1.98 -21.06 -23.96
N GLY A 474 1.14 -20.25 -24.62
CA GLY A 474 0.14 -19.41 -23.94
C GLY A 474 -0.91 -20.17 -23.12
N ASP A 475 -1.29 -21.38 -23.56
CA ASP A 475 -2.24 -22.27 -22.86
C ASP A 475 -1.66 -22.93 -21.59
N ASP A 476 -0.39 -22.66 -21.28
CA ASP A 476 0.33 -23.23 -20.14
C ASP A 476 0.52 -22.20 -19.02
N GLU A 477 0.12 -20.94 -19.24
CA GLU A 477 0.35 -19.83 -18.32
C GLU A 477 -0.78 -19.68 -17.29
N TRP A 478 -0.39 -19.55 -16.02
CA TRP A 478 -1.30 -19.38 -14.89
C TRP A 478 -0.91 -18.14 -14.06
N ILE A 479 -1.88 -17.51 -13.41
CA ILE A 479 -1.68 -16.43 -12.43
C ILE A 479 -2.03 -16.95 -11.04
N ILE A 480 -1.18 -16.68 -10.05
CA ILE A 480 -1.48 -16.98 -8.66
C ILE A 480 -2.15 -15.76 -8.01
N GLU A 481 -3.33 -15.96 -7.45
CA GLU A 481 -4.08 -14.91 -6.75
C GLU A 481 -4.19 -15.27 -5.27
N LYS A 482 -3.77 -14.36 -4.38
CA LYS A 482 -3.92 -14.53 -2.93
C LYS A 482 -5.37 -14.18 -2.51
N LYS A 483 -5.95 -14.96 -1.61
CA LYS A 483 -7.28 -14.69 -1.04
C LYS A 483 -7.32 -13.41 -0.19
#